data_AF-A0A2V8DCH4-F1
#
_entry.id   AF-A0A2V8DCH4-F1
#
_cell.length_a   1.000
_cell.length_b   1.000
_cell.length_c   1.000
_cell.angle_alpha   90.00
_cell.angle_beta   90.00
_cell.angle_gamma   90.00
#
_symmetry.space_group_name_H-M   'P 1'
#
loop_
_entity.id
_entity.type
_entity.pdbx_description
1 polymer ?
#
loop_
_entity_poly.entity_id
_entity_poly.type
_entity_poly.pdbx_seq_one_letter_code
_entity_poly.pdbx_strand_id
1 'polypeptide(L)' 'MKEKADVWQGTLALMVLKTLQMLGPMHGYGIARRIEQTSAHHLAVNYGTLYPALLKLEQEG' A
#
# COMPACT_ATOMS: atom_id res chain seq x y z
N MET A 1 -22.79 0.42 -7.37
CA MET A 1 -21.35 0.20 -7.20
C MET A 1 -20.90 1.00 -5.99
N LYS A 2 -20.34 0.39 -4.93
CA LYS A 2 -19.72 1.16 -3.84
C LYS A 2 -18.46 1.82 -4.41
N GLU A 3 -18.39 3.15 -4.33
CA GLU A 3 -17.15 3.89 -4.65
C GLU A 3 -16.06 3.42 -3.68
N LYS A 4 -14.92 2.99 -4.24
CA LYS A 4 -13.76 2.62 -3.44
C LYS A 4 -13.07 3.90 -3.00
N ALA A 5 -12.63 3.94 -1.75
CA ALA A 5 -11.87 5.08 -1.26
C ALA A 5 -10.42 4.98 -1.74
N ASP A 6 -9.89 6.08 -2.28
CA ASP A 6 -8.48 6.22 -2.57
C ASP A 6 -7.67 6.34 -1.27
N VAL A 7 -6.47 5.77 -1.27
CA VAL A 7 -5.59 5.80 -0.12
C VAL A 7 -4.79 7.11 -0.10
N TRP A 8 -4.87 7.85 1.01
CA TRP A 8 -4.07 9.04 1.27
C TRP A 8 -2.59 8.70 1.45
N GLN A 9 -1.69 9.50 0.87
CA GLN A 9 -0.25 9.20 0.78
C GLN A 9 0.41 8.89 2.13
N GLY A 10 0.10 9.65 3.18
CA GLY A 10 0.63 9.38 4.54
C GLY A 10 0.11 8.09 5.16
N THR A 11 -1.13 7.70 4.83
CA THR A 11 -1.72 6.43 5.30
C THR A 11 -1.18 5.24 4.50
N LEU A 12 -0.90 5.44 3.20
CA LEU A 12 -0.31 4.42 2.34
C LEU A 12 1.06 3.97 2.86
N ALA A 13 1.92 4.93 3.22
CA ALA A 13 3.25 4.64 3.77
C ALA A 13 3.18 3.71 5.01
N LEU A 14 2.29 4.01 5.96
CA LEU A 14 2.14 3.18 7.15
C LEU A 14 1.58 1.79 6.83
N MET A 15 0.64 1.68 5.89
CA MET A 15 0.11 0.40 5.45
C MET A 15 1.15 -0.46 4.73
N VAL A 16 2.04 0.17 3.94
CA VAL A 16 3.21 -0.50 3.34
C VAL A 16 4.12 -1.07 4.43
N LEU A 17 4.54 -0.24 5.38
CA LEU A 17 5.45 -0.65 6.46
C LEU A 17 4.85 -1.78 7.31
N LYS A 18 3.56 -1.67 7.69
CA LYS A 18 2.85 -2.73 8.41
C LYS A 18 2.78 -4.04 7.61
N THR A 19 2.58 -3.95 6.30
CA THR A 19 2.52 -5.12 5.42
C THR A 19 3.86 -5.84 5.39
N LEU A 20 4.95 -5.10 5.19
CA LEU A 20 6.31 -5.63 5.19
C LEU A 20 6.71 -6.19 6.56
N GLN A 21 6.33 -5.52 7.65
CA GLN A 21 6.57 -6.01 9.01
C GLN A 21 5.88 -7.36 9.27
N MET A 22 4.66 -7.55 8.76
CA MET A 22 3.88 -8.75 9.01
C MET A 22 4.26 -9.93 8.09
N LEU A 23 4.63 -9.66 6.83
CA LEU A 23 4.78 -10.68 5.79
C LEU A 23 6.22 -10.81 5.26
N GLY A 24 7.13 -9.92 5.65
CA GLY A 24 8.49 -9.87 5.16
C GLY A 24 8.63 -9.16 3.79
N PRO A 25 9.80 -9.30 3.14
CA PRO A 25 10.09 -8.67 1.85
C PRO A 25 9.12 -9.11 0.76
N MET A 26 8.55 -8.16 0.03
CA MET A 26 7.53 -8.42 -0.99
C MET A 26 7.66 -7.47 -2.17
N HIS A 27 7.25 -7.93 -3.36
CA HIS A 27 7.09 -7.07 -4.53
C HIS A 27 5.96 -6.04 -4.29
N GLY A 28 6.09 -4.83 -4.86
CA GLY A 28 5.10 -3.75 -4.71
C GLY A 28 3.67 -4.16 -5.07
N TYR A 29 3.52 -4.99 -6.11
CA TYR A 29 2.24 -5.63 -6.45
C TYR A 29 1.64 -6.44 -5.29
N GLY A 30 2.45 -7.28 -4.62
CA GLY A 30 2.00 -8.06 -3.48
C GLY A 30 1.54 -7.18 -2.33
N ILE A 31 2.25 -6.07 -2.08
CA ILE A 31 1.88 -5.09 -1.05
C ILE A 31 0.52 -4.47 -1.36
N ALA A 32 0.30 -4.00 -2.59
CA ALA A 32 -0.98 -3.45 -3.04
C ALA A 32 -2.13 -4.44 -2.81
N ARG A 33 -1.95 -5.69 -3.27
CA ARG A 33 -2.97 -6.74 -3.14
C ARG A 33 -3.26 -7.07 -1.68
N ARG A 34 -2.25 -7.09 -0.82
CA ARG A 34 -2.45 -7.34 0.61
C ARG A 34 -3.28 -6.22 1.25
N ILE A 35 -2.97 -4.96 0.97
CA ILE A 35 -3.72 -3.80 1.49
C ILE A 35 -5.19 -3.83 1.05
N GLU A 36 -5.45 -4.13 -0.24
CA GLU A 36 -6.81 -4.30 -0.76
C GLU A 36 -7.56 -5.45 -0.05
N GLN A 37 -6.91 -6.59 0.17
CA GLN A 37 -7.51 -7.73 0.85
C GLN A 37 -7.80 -7.45 2.33
N THR A 38 -6.86 -6.84 3.06
CA THR A 38 -7.03 -6.53 4.48
C THR A 38 -8.10 -5.46 4.72
N SER A 39 -8.39 -4.64 3.71
CA SER A 39 -9.48 -3.66 3.74
C SER A 39 -10.81 -4.23 3.22
N ALA A 40 -10.93 -5.54 3.03
CA ALA A 40 -12.10 -6.18 2.43
C ALA A 40 -12.52 -5.53 1.09
N HIS A 41 -11.54 -5.11 0.30
CA HIS A 41 -11.69 -4.42 -0.99
C HIS A 41 -12.38 -3.04 -0.93
N HIS A 42 -12.45 -2.42 0.25
CA HIS A 42 -12.91 -1.04 0.41
C HIS A 42 -11.91 -0.01 -0.08
N LEU A 43 -10.61 -0.33 -0.02
CA LEU A 43 -9.55 0.52 -0.55
C LEU A 43 -9.14 0.05 -1.95
N ALA A 44 -8.86 1.02 -2.82
CA ALA A 44 -8.15 0.80 -4.08
C ALA A 44 -6.74 1.38 -3.96
N VAL A 45 -5.72 0.56 -4.18
CA VAL A 45 -4.33 1.04 -4.16
C VAL A 45 -3.95 1.43 -5.58
N ASN A 46 -3.69 2.72 -5.79
CA ASN A 46 -3.19 3.21 -7.06
C ASN A 46 -1.68 2.91 -7.19
N TYR A 47 -1.28 2.18 -8.22
CA TYR A 47 0.13 1.85 -8.47
C TYR A 47 0.99 3.09 -8.77
N GLY A 48 0.41 4.11 -9.41
CA GLY A 48 1.07 5.38 -9.69
C GLY A 48 1.38 6.18 -8.44
N THR A 49 0.69 5.94 -7.32
CA THR A 49 1.03 6.53 -6.01
C THR A 49 1.87 5.59 -5.15
N LEU A 50 1.66 4.28 -5.27
CA LEU A 50 2.39 3.26 -4.51
C LEU A 50 3.88 3.23 -4.84
N TYR A 51 4.26 3.11 -6.10
CA TYR A 51 5.69 2.95 -6.44
C TYR A 51 6.53 4.17 -6.06
N PRO A 52 6.09 5.42 -6.30
CA PRO A 52 6.78 6.59 -5.76
C PRO A 52 6.86 6.60 -4.22
N ALA A 53 5.82 6.13 -3.52
CA ALA A 53 5.86 6.02 -2.06
C ALA A 53 6.86 4.96 -1.58
N LEU A 54 7.00 3.83 -2.28
CA LEU A 54 8.02 2.81 -1.98
C LEU A 54 9.43 3.38 -2.16
N LEU A 55 9.68 4.07 -3.27
CA LEU A 55 10.96 4.73 -3.52
C LEU A 55 11.29 5.76 -2.44
N LYS A 56 10.29 6.55 -2.04
CA LYS A 56 10.47 7.55 -0.97
C LYS A 56 10.78 6.89 0.37
N LEU A 57 10.07 5.81 0.74
CA LEU A 57 10.34 5.06 1.96
C LEU A 57 11.76 4.49 1.98
N GLU A 58 12.20 3.90 0.87
CA GLU A 58 13.57 3.37 0.74
C GLU A 58 14.65 4.46 0.89
N GLN A 59 14.37 5.67 0.42
CA GLN A 59 15.26 6.83 0.61
C GLN A 59 15.25 7.35 2.06
N GLU A 60 14.19 7.09 2.83
CA GLU A 60 14.03 7.51 4.22
C GLU A 60 14.59 6.49 5.24
N GLY A 61 14.70 5.20 4.90
CA GLY A 61 15.42 4.16 5.66
C GLY A 61 14.53 3.02 6.18
#